data_AF-A0A1B4FDK4-F1
#
_entry.id   AF-A0A1B4FDK4-F1
#
_cell.length_a   1.000
_cell.length_b   1.000
_cell.length_c   1.000
_cell.angle_alpha   90.00
_cell.angle_beta   90.00
_cell.angle_gamma   90.00
#
_symmetry.space_group_name_H-M   'P 1'
#
loop_
_entity.id
_entity.type
_entity.pdbx_description
1 polymer ?
#
loop_
_entity_poly.entity_id
_entity_poly.type
_entity_poly.pdbx_seq_one_letter_code
_entity_poly.pdbx_strand_id
1 'polypeptide(L)'
;MTRASFFGRRSLAALLAAALAAASVFATPAARAEGRIRIAEQFGIVYLLLNVARDQHLIEQNPDGAVDAYLRVNHSKAGRALLLNIVKDPQVQFKIAPQNTFALAQFMHRVGAIRNEPKTWRDYFFDDPATAQGS
;
A
#
# COMPACT_ATOMS: atom_id res chain seq x y z
N MET A 1 75.87 0.99 -39.84
CA MET A 1 75.29 -0.32 -39.47
C MET A 1 75.56 -0.51 -37.98
N THR A 2 74.64 -0.64 -37.02
CA THR A 2 73.21 -1.01 -37.02
C THR A 2 72.63 -0.58 -35.65
N ARG A 3 71.38 -0.08 -35.62
CA ARG A 3 70.62 0.31 -34.41
C ARG A 3 70.09 -0.91 -33.64
N ALA A 4 69.91 -0.80 -32.33
CA ALA A 4 68.88 -1.52 -31.57
C ALA A 4 68.65 -0.82 -30.20
N SER A 5 67.75 0.16 -30.10
CA SER A 5 66.32 0.01 -29.73
C SER A 5 66.06 -0.39 -28.26
N PHE A 6 66.06 0.59 -27.36
CA PHE A 6 65.61 0.52 -25.95
C PHE A 6 64.07 0.41 -25.78
N PHE A 7 63.37 -0.17 -26.76
CA PHE A 7 61.90 -0.06 -26.88
C PHE A 7 61.10 -1.26 -26.33
N GLY A 8 61.74 -2.19 -25.61
CA GLY A 8 61.12 -3.47 -25.27
C GLY A 8 60.36 -3.56 -23.94
N ARG A 9 60.64 -2.72 -22.94
CA ARG A 9 60.12 -2.93 -21.57
C ARG A 9 58.96 -2.03 -21.17
N ARG A 10 58.79 -0.87 -21.83
CA ARG A 10 57.71 0.09 -21.51
C ARG A 10 56.38 -0.27 -22.17
N SER A 11 56.44 -0.99 -23.30
CA SER A 11 55.29 -1.38 -24.10
C SER A 11 54.48 -2.52 -23.45
N LEU A 12 55.14 -3.44 -22.74
CA LEU A 12 54.48 -4.53 -22.01
C LEU A 12 53.74 -4.04 -20.75
N ALA A 13 54.30 -3.06 -20.02
CA ALA A 13 53.65 -2.48 -18.85
C ALA A 13 52.40 -1.65 -19.22
N ALA A 14 52.45 -0.93 -20.35
CA ALA A 14 51.32 -0.15 -20.85
C ALA A 14 50.15 -1.03 -21.30
N LEU A 15 50.42 -2.19 -21.90
CA LEU A 15 49.37 -3.13 -22.32
C LEU A 15 48.72 -3.86 -21.15
N LEU A 16 49.46 -4.16 -20.08
CA LEU A 16 48.88 -4.73 -18.86
C LEU A 16 47.97 -3.73 -18.12
N ALA A 17 48.37 -2.45 -18.05
CA ALA A 17 47.57 -1.41 -17.43
C ALA A 17 46.28 -1.11 -18.21
N ALA A 18 46.34 -1.15 -19.55
CA ALA A 18 45.16 -1.00 -20.40
C ALA A 18 44.19 -2.19 -20.28
N ALA A 19 44.71 -3.41 -20.11
CA ALA A 19 43.88 -4.60 -19.89
C ALA A 19 43.20 -4.61 -18.51
N LEU A 20 43.86 -4.12 -17.45
CA LEU A 20 43.23 -3.97 -16.14
C LEU A 20 42.23 -2.80 -16.09
N ALA A 21 42.47 -1.71 -16.82
CA ALA A 21 41.53 -0.59 -16.91
C ALA A 21 40.28 -0.92 -17.75
N ALA A 22 40.38 -1.82 -18.74
CA ALA A 22 39.24 -2.29 -19.50
C ALA A 22 38.34 -3.27 -18.70
N ALA A 23 38.91 -3.96 -17.71
CA ALA A 23 38.19 -4.91 -16.88
C ALA A 23 37.33 -4.26 -15.78
N SER A 24 37.55 -2.99 -15.43
CA SER A 24 36.83 -2.31 -14.36
C SER A 24 35.57 -1.56 -14.80
N VAL A 25 35.32 -1.41 -16.11
CA VAL A 25 34.20 -0.60 -16.64
C VAL A 25 32.87 -1.38 -16.74
N PHE A 26 32.88 -2.71 -16.64
CA PHE A 26 31.67 -3.53 -16.89
C PHE A 26 31.10 -4.27 -15.67
N ALA A 27 31.62 -4.04 -14.46
CA ALA A 27 31.02 -4.60 -13.26
C ALA A 27 29.98 -3.63 -12.68
N THR A 28 28.85 -3.44 -13.37
CA THR A 28 27.65 -2.91 -12.71
C THR A 28 27.21 -3.94 -11.66
N PRO A 29 27.22 -3.62 -10.35
CA PRO A 29 26.62 -4.52 -9.38
C PRO A 29 25.15 -4.66 -9.75
N ALA A 30 24.72 -5.88 -10.08
CA ALA A 30 23.31 -6.16 -10.24
C ALA A 30 22.62 -5.77 -8.93
N ALA A 31 21.82 -4.71 -8.96
CA ALA A 31 20.93 -4.37 -7.87
C ALA A 31 20.01 -5.58 -7.65
N ARG A 32 20.35 -6.39 -6.65
CA ARG A 32 19.53 -7.53 -6.27
C ARG A 32 18.25 -6.96 -5.68
N ALA A 33 17.15 -7.04 -6.42
CA ALA A 33 15.84 -6.85 -5.85
C ALA A 33 15.73 -7.81 -4.66
N GLU A 34 15.51 -7.25 -3.48
CA GLU A 34 15.31 -7.97 -2.23
C GLU A 34 14.20 -9.01 -2.47
N GLY A 35 14.55 -10.29 -2.52
CA GLY A 35 13.67 -11.38 -2.99
C GLY A 35 12.48 -11.72 -2.08
N ARG A 36 12.13 -10.84 -1.15
CA ARG A 36 10.97 -10.96 -0.26
C ARG A 36 10.53 -9.57 0.18
N ILE A 37 9.49 -9.05 -0.45
CA ILE A 37 8.77 -7.88 0.06
C ILE A 37 8.09 -8.32 1.37
N ARG A 38 8.53 -7.76 2.50
CA ARG A 38 7.86 -7.94 3.79
C ARG A 38 6.79 -6.86 3.90
N ILE A 39 5.58 -7.18 3.46
CA ILE A 39 4.42 -6.32 3.67
C ILE A 39 3.95 -6.58 5.10
N ALA A 40 4.25 -5.67 6.02
CA ALA A 40 3.57 -5.64 7.31
C ALA A 40 2.23 -4.94 7.10
N GLU A 41 1.13 -5.55 7.55
CA GLU A 41 -0.14 -4.84 7.65
C GLU A 41 -0.04 -3.79 8.74
N GLN A 42 0.25 -2.56 8.31
CA GLN A 42 0.24 -1.43 9.20
C GLN A 42 -1.20 -0.94 9.31
N PHE A 43 -1.95 -1.48 10.27
CA PHE A 43 -3.16 -0.81 10.74
C PHE A 43 -2.73 0.57 11.26
N GLY A 44 -2.98 1.61 10.46
CA GLY A 44 -2.58 2.95 10.83
C GLY A 44 -3.20 3.31 12.20
N ILE A 45 -2.40 3.87 13.10
CA ILE A 45 -2.83 4.29 14.46
C ILE A 45 -4.14 5.09 14.41
N VAL A 46 -4.35 5.86 13.33
CA VAL A 46 -5.57 6.62 13.04
C VAL A 46 -6.84 5.77 13.12
N TYR A 47 -6.81 4.53 12.62
CA TYR A 47 -7.97 3.64 12.58
C TYR A 47 -8.07 2.72 13.80
N LEU A 48 -7.03 2.66 14.65
CA LEU A 48 -7.00 1.75 15.79
C LEU A 48 -8.19 1.97 16.73
N LEU A 49 -8.49 3.22 17.06
CA LEU A 49 -9.62 3.54 17.95
C LEU A 49 -10.96 3.17 17.31
N LEU A 50 -11.10 3.38 16.00
CA LEU A 50 -12.33 3.02 15.28
C LEU A 50 -12.51 1.50 15.23
N ASN A 51 -11.43 0.76 14.99
CA ASN A 51 -11.44 -0.70 14.97
C ASN A 51 -11.74 -1.26 16.36
N VAL A 52 -11.06 -0.78 17.41
CA VAL A 52 -11.33 -1.20 18.80
C VAL A 52 -12.76 -0.88 19.20
N ALA A 53 -13.26 0.32 18.89
CA ALA A 53 -14.63 0.69 19.22
C ALA A 53 -15.68 -0.17 18.50
N ARG A 54 -15.38 -0.66 17.29
CA ARG A 54 -16.26 -1.58 16.55
C ARG A 54 -16.13 -3.02 17.04
N ASP A 55 -14.91 -3.53 17.22
CA ASP A 55 -14.64 -4.91 17.67
C ASP A 55 -15.22 -5.15 19.06
N GLN A 56 -15.23 -4.12 19.91
CA GLN A 56 -15.87 -4.16 21.21
C GLN A 56 -17.36 -3.78 21.17
N HIS A 57 -17.93 -3.59 19.98
CA HIS A 57 -19.31 -3.19 19.74
C HIS A 57 -19.72 -1.90 20.50
N LEU A 58 -18.79 -0.99 20.75
CA LEU A 58 -19.04 0.23 21.54
C LEU A 58 -19.99 1.18 20.82
N ILE A 59 -20.04 1.16 19.48
CA ILE A 59 -20.99 1.98 18.71
C ILE A 59 -22.41 1.45 18.91
N GLU A 60 -22.61 0.14 18.86
CA GLU A 60 -23.90 -0.51 19.06
C GLU A 60 -24.34 -0.47 20.54
N GLN A 61 -23.40 -0.64 21.47
CA GLN A 61 -23.66 -0.64 22.92
C GLN A 61 -23.85 0.76 23.49
N ASN A 62 -23.17 1.77 22.94
CA ASN A 62 -23.24 3.16 23.39
C ASN A 62 -23.24 4.16 22.21
N PRO A 63 -24.33 4.19 21.42
CA PRO A 63 -24.44 5.08 20.26
C PRO A 63 -24.38 6.56 20.65
N ASP A 64 -24.89 6.92 21.83
CA ASP A 64 -24.82 8.29 22.37
C ASP A 64 -23.37 8.72 22.62
N GLY A 65 -22.59 7.88 23.32
CA GLY A 65 -21.17 8.14 23.54
C GLY A 65 -20.35 8.18 22.25
N ALA A 66 -20.67 7.34 21.27
CA ALA A 66 -20.02 7.35 19.95
C ALA A 66 -20.28 8.67 19.19
N VAL A 67 -21.53 9.15 19.17
CA VAL A 67 -21.88 10.44 18.55
C VAL A 67 -21.20 11.60 19.27
N ASP A 68 -21.21 11.61 20.61
CA ASP A 68 -20.59 12.67 21.40
C ASP A 68 -19.06 12.70 21.22
N ALA A 69 -18.43 11.53 21.10
CA ALA A 69 -17.02 11.42 20.75
C ALA A 69 -16.74 11.94 19.34
N TYR A 70 -17.56 11.56 18.35
CA TYR A 70 -17.42 12.03 16.97
C TYR A 70 -17.49 13.56 16.88
N LEU A 71 -18.49 14.17 17.52
CA LEU A 71 -18.68 15.62 17.52
C LEU A 71 -17.47 16.34 18.13
N ARG A 72 -16.99 15.83 19.27
CA ARG A 72 -15.85 16.39 20.01
C ARG A 72 -14.52 16.25 19.25
N VAL A 73 -14.23 15.07 18.72
CA VAL A 73 -12.95 14.78 18.02
C VAL A 73 -12.88 15.49 16.67
N ASN A 74 -13.98 15.52 15.92
CA ASN A 74 -14.00 16.14 14.59
C ASN A 74 -14.33 17.64 14.61
N HIS A 75 -14.57 18.22 15.79
CA HIS A 75 -15.09 19.59 15.95
C HIS A 75 -16.31 19.86 15.04
N SER A 76 -17.15 18.83 14.86
CA SER A 76 -18.24 18.85 13.88
C SER A 76 -19.40 19.69 14.39
N LYS A 77 -20.02 20.45 13.48
CA LYS A 77 -21.25 21.22 13.74
C LYS A 77 -22.51 20.47 13.31
N ALA A 78 -22.38 19.19 12.91
CA ALA A 78 -23.52 18.37 12.54
C ALA A 78 -24.50 18.24 13.71
N GLY A 79 -25.79 18.18 13.41
CA GLY A 79 -26.82 18.03 14.44
C GLY A 79 -26.71 16.68 15.15
N ARG A 80 -26.54 16.68 16.48
CA ARG A 80 -26.44 15.46 17.30
C ARG A 80 -27.59 14.49 17.03
N ALA A 81 -28.82 14.99 16.96
CA ALA A 81 -30.01 14.18 16.71
C ALA A 81 -29.97 13.47 15.35
N LEU A 82 -29.47 14.14 14.30
CA LEU A 82 -29.29 13.55 12.98
C LEU A 82 -28.28 12.40 13.04
N LEU A 83 -27.13 12.61 13.69
CA LEU A 83 -26.11 11.58 13.83
C LEU A 83 -26.62 10.37 14.63
N LEU A 84 -27.41 10.59 15.68
CA LEU A 84 -28.03 9.50 16.42
C LEU A 84 -29.00 8.70 15.58
N ASN A 85 -29.82 9.37 14.76
CA ASN A 85 -30.73 8.68 13.87
C ASN A 85 -29.97 7.81 12.86
N ILE A 86 -28.85 8.30 12.32
CA ILE A 86 -28.00 7.54 11.40
C ILE A 86 -27.35 6.35 12.11
N VAL A 87 -26.72 6.57 13.27
CA VAL A 87 -25.99 5.51 13.98
C VAL A 87 -26.92 4.41 14.50
N LYS A 88 -28.17 4.76 14.85
CA LYS A 88 -29.19 3.80 15.32
C LYS A 88 -30.02 3.22 14.17
N ASP A 89 -29.80 3.63 12.92
CA ASP A 89 -30.52 3.12 11.77
C ASP A 89 -30.10 1.66 11.50
N PRO A 90 -31.02 0.68 11.50
CA PRO A 90 -30.68 -0.73 11.23
C PRO A 90 -30.16 -0.96 9.81
N GLN A 91 -30.36 -0.03 8.87
CA GLN A 91 -29.78 -0.09 7.53
C GLN A 91 -28.29 0.30 7.52
N VAL A 92 -27.79 0.95 8.58
CA VAL A 92 -26.39 1.34 8.71
C VAL A 92 -25.62 0.21 9.41
N GLN A 93 -24.63 -0.34 8.71
CA GLN A 93 -23.80 -1.42 9.21
C GLN A 93 -22.34 -0.98 9.30
N PHE A 94 -21.74 -1.13 10.47
CA PHE A 94 -20.34 -0.86 10.71
C PHE A 94 -19.52 -2.15 10.55
N LYS A 95 -19.21 -2.54 9.30
CA LYS A 95 -18.45 -3.76 8.97
C LYS A 95 -17.06 -3.47 8.43
N ILE A 96 -16.09 -4.33 8.77
CA ILE A 96 -14.71 -4.28 8.24
C ILE A 96 -14.65 -4.91 6.85
N ALA A 97 -15.27 -6.09 6.70
CA ALA A 97 -15.34 -6.76 5.41
C ALA A 97 -16.12 -5.90 4.40
N PRO A 98 -15.57 -5.66 3.20
CA PRO A 98 -16.23 -4.84 2.20
C PRO A 98 -17.58 -5.44 1.81
N GLN A 99 -18.61 -4.61 1.70
CA GLN A 99 -19.97 -5.04 1.35
C GLN A 99 -20.37 -4.42 0.01
N ASN A 100 -20.80 -5.26 -0.94
CA ASN A 100 -21.34 -4.84 -2.23
C ASN A 100 -20.39 -3.93 -3.05
N THR A 101 -19.08 -4.02 -2.79
CA THR A 101 -18.08 -3.18 -3.44
C THR A 101 -17.78 -3.68 -4.84
N PHE A 102 -17.86 -4.99 -5.08
CA PHE A 102 -17.61 -5.55 -6.40
C PHE A 102 -18.65 -5.09 -7.41
N ALA A 103 -19.93 -5.15 -7.04
CA ALA A 103 -21.02 -4.67 -7.89
C ALA A 103 -20.91 -3.17 -8.18
N LEU A 104 -20.52 -2.37 -7.18
CA LEU A 104 -20.24 -0.95 -7.36
C LEU A 104 -19.09 -0.73 -8.34
N ALA A 105 -17.98 -1.45 -8.19
CA ALA A 105 -16.82 -1.32 -9.06
C ALA A 105 -17.15 -1.77 -10.50
N GLN A 106 -17.93 -2.84 -10.67
CA GLN A 106 -18.47 -3.23 -11.97
C GLN A 106 -19.32 -2.13 -12.60
N PHE A 107 -20.21 -1.49 -11.82
CA PHE A 107 -20.99 -0.36 -12.30
C PHE A 107 -20.09 0.82 -12.71
N MET A 108 -19.10 1.17 -11.88
CA MET A 108 -18.13 2.23 -12.17
C MET A 108 -17.36 1.97 -13.46
N HIS A 109 -17.01 0.71 -13.75
CA HIS A 109 -16.39 0.34 -15.03
C HIS A 109 -17.37 0.52 -16.19
N ARG A 110 -18.62 0.04 -16.06
CA ARG A 110 -19.64 0.18 -17.11
C ARG A 110 -19.91 1.63 -17.51
N VAL A 111 -19.85 2.56 -16.56
CA VAL A 111 -20.05 4.00 -16.84
C VAL A 111 -18.75 4.75 -17.18
N GLY A 112 -17.62 4.04 -17.28
CA GLY A 112 -16.32 4.62 -17.65
C GLY A 112 -15.63 5.42 -16.55
N ALA A 113 -16.09 5.33 -15.29
CA ALA A 113 -15.45 6.00 -14.15
C ALA A 113 -14.12 5.33 -13.74
N ILE A 114 -14.00 4.02 -13.93
CA ILE A 114 -12.73 3.28 -13.82
C ILE A 114 -12.40 2.58 -15.13
N ARG A 115 -11.11 2.53 -15.47
CA ARG A 115 -10.63 1.95 -16.73
C ARG A 115 -10.45 0.44 -16.68
N ASN A 116 -9.99 -0.06 -15.53
CA ASN A 116 -9.69 -1.47 -15.35
C ASN A 116 -10.94 -2.17 -14.80
N GLU A 117 -11.35 -3.24 -15.46
CA GLU A 117 -12.49 -4.04 -15.02
C GLU A 117 -12.08 -4.93 -13.84
N PRO A 118 -12.71 -4.80 -12.66
CA PRO A 118 -12.49 -5.73 -11.57
C PRO A 118 -13.13 -7.08 -11.90
N LYS A 119 -12.46 -8.17 -11.54
CA LYS A 119 -12.96 -9.55 -11.60
C LYS A 119 -13.39 -10.06 -10.22
N THR A 120 -12.88 -9.45 -9.16
CA THR A 120 -13.27 -9.71 -7.78
C THR A 120 -12.99 -8.48 -6.92
N TRP A 121 -13.64 -8.37 -5.76
CA TRP A 121 -13.31 -7.33 -4.77
C TRP A 121 -11.85 -7.42 -4.30
N ARG A 122 -11.26 -8.63 -4.33
CA ARG A 122 -9.86 -8.87 -3.97
C ARG A 122 -8.85 -8.18 -4.90
N ASP A 123 -9.29 -7.68 -6.06
CA ASP A 123 -8.39 -6.96 -6.98
C ASP A 123 -7.96 -5.59 -6.44
N TYR A 124 -8.67 -5.07 -5.43
CA TYR A 124 -8.43 -3.73 -4.86
C TYR A 124 -8.58 -3.66 -3.33
N PHE A 125 -8.72 -4.80 -2.66
CA PHE A 125 -8.61 -4.93 -1.21
C PHE A 125 -7.48 -5.89 -0.85
N PHE A 126 -6.84 -5.67 0.30
CA PHE A 126 -5.84 -6.60 0.82
C PHE A 126 -6.47 -7.94 1.20
N ASP A 127 -5.70 -9.02 1.02
CA ASP A 127 -6.08 -10.38 1.42
C ASP A 127 -5.78 -10.57 2.92
N ASP A 128 -6.78 -10.22 3.75
CA ASP A 128 -6.71 -10.18 5.21
C ASP A 128 -7.89 -10.95 5.83
N PRO A 129 -7.73 -11.66 6.96
CA PRO A 129 -8.84 -12.34 7.63
C PRO A 129 -10.05 -11.46 7.96
N ALA A 130 -9.85 -10.18 8.27
CA ALA A 130 -10.94 -9.24 8.56
C ALA A 130 -11.67 -8.78 7.28
N THR A 131 -11.05 -8.88 6.10
CA THR A 131 -11.68 -8.62 4.80
C THR A 131 -12.21 -9.88 4.11
N ALA A 132 -11.85 -11.08 4.59
CA ALA A 132 -12.08 -12.36 3.92
C ALA A 132 -13.53 -12.63 3.46
N GLN A 133 -14.52 -12.11 4.18
CA GLN A 133 -15.96 -12.22 3.86
C GLN A 133 -16.46 -11.10 2.93
N GLY A 134 -15.56 -10.45 2.20
CA GLY A 134 -15.87 -9.34 1.32
C GLY A 134 -16.79 -9.69 0.16
N SER A 135 -17.47 -8.67 -0.37
CA SER A 135 -18.29 -8.68 -1.60
C SER A 135 -18.25 -7.35 -2.34
#